data_AF-A0A6A4Q746-F1
#
_entry.id   AF-A0A6A4Q746-F1
#
_cell.length_a   1.000
_cell.length_b   1.000
_cell.length_c   1.000
_cell.angle_alpha   90.00
_cell.angle_beta   90.00
_cell.angle_gamma   90.00
#
_symmetry.space_group_name_H-M   'P 1'
#
loop_
_entity.id
_entity.type
_entity.pdbx_description
1 polymer ?
#
loop_
_entity_poly.entity_id
_entity_poly.type
_entity_poly.pdbx_seq_one_letter_code
_entity_poly.pdbx_strand_id
1 'polypeptide(L)'
;MIKDQQHGLKICTMMIVMLYLACTFGASSSSSSNLHPLIIIPGIGGNQLEAKLTNEYKPCNFFCEKWYPLVKKKDGWFRLWFDITVLFGPFTQCFADRMKLHYDIHRDDYYNTPGVHIRVPQFGSTSSLLYLNPLLK
;
A
#
# COMPACT_ATOMS: atom_id res chain seq x y z
N MET A 1 29.22 35.17 54.60
CA MET A 1 28.68 36.05 53.54
C MET A 1 29.49 36.00 52.24
N ILE A 2 30.77 36.38 52.18
CA ILE A 2 31.55 36.31 50.91
C ILE A 2 31.97 34.88 50.55
N LYS A 3 32.31 34.05 51.55
CA LYS A 3 32.73 32.66 51.36
C LYS A 3 31.59 31.78 50.80
N ASP A 4 30.37 31.97 51.31
CA ASP A 4 29.18 31.23 50.88
C ASP A 4 28.80 31.53 49.42
N GLN A 5 28.97 32.77 48.98
CA GLN A 5 28.79 33.19 47.58
C GLN A 5 29.80 32.50 46.65
N GLN A 6 31.06 32.36 47.08
CA GLN A 6 32.09 31.71 46.30
C GLN A 6 31.95 30.18 46.26
N HIS A 7 31.40 29.56 47.31
CA HIS A 7 31.00 28.15 47.31
C HIS A 7 29.80 27.91 46.40
N GLY A 8 28.78 28.78 46.43
CA GLY A 8 27.63 28.70 45.53
C GLY A 8 28.01 28.85 44.05
N LEU A 9 28.92 29.78 43.74
CA LEU A 9 29.41 29.97 42.37
C LEU A 9 30.18 28.75 41.85
N LYS A 10 31.04 28.14 42.68
CA LYS A 10 31.78 26.91 42.33
C LYS A 10 30.85 25.73 42.07
N ILE A 11 29.81 25.57 42.89
CA ILE A 11 28.80 24.51 42.72
C ILE A 11 28.02 24.72 41.41
N CYS A 12 27.58 25.95 41.12
CA CYS A 12 26.94 26.28 39.85
C CYS A 12 27.83 25.96 38.65
N THR A 13 29.12 26.35 38.69
CA THR A 13 30.05 26.05 37.59
C THR A 13 30.26 24.56 37.40
N MET A 14 30.32 23.77 38.48
CA MET A 14 30.47 22.31 38.39
C MET A 14 29.22 21.65 37.80
N MET A 15 28.01 22.10 38.20
CA MET A 15 26.77 21.57 37.63
C MET A 15 26.63 21.87 36.14
N ILE A 16 27.02 23.08 35.72
CA ILE A 16 27.00 23.49 34.31
C ILE A 16 27.97 22.62 33.49
N VAL A 17 29.19 22.38 33.99
CA VAL A 17 30.19 21.53 33.32
C VAL A 17 29.70 20.08 33.19
N MET A 18 29.08 19.54 34.24
CA MET A 18 28.51 18.18 34.21
C MET A 18 27.34 18.07 33.24
N LEU A 19 26.52 19.12 33.10
CA LEU A 19 25.44 19.19 32.11
C LEU A 19 26.00 19.21 30.68
N TYR A 20 27.05 19.98 30.43
CA TYR A 20 27.72 20.00 29.13
C TYR A 20 28.36 18.65 28.79
N LEU A 21 29.02 18.00 29.75
CA LEU A 21 29.59 16.66 29.57
C LEU A 21 28.49 15.63 29.25
N ALA A 22 27.38 15.62 30.00
CA ALA A 22 26.24 14.74 29.73
C ALA A 22 25.64 14.96 28.33
N CYS A 23 25.56 16.21 27.86
CA CYS A 23 25.12 16.52 26.50
C CYS A 23 26.09 16.04 25.41
N THR A 24 27.39 15.97 25.69
CA THR A 24 28.40 15.49 24.72
C THR A 24 28.54 13.97 24.65
N PHE A 25 28.13 13.23 25.69
CA PHE A 25 28.18 11.75 25.70
C PHE A 25 26.93 11.08 25.12
N GLY A 26 25.93 11.85 24.68
CA GLY A 26 24.71 11.36 24.03
C GLY A 26 24.83 11.15 22.52
N ALA A 27 26.04 11.11 21.96
CA ALA A 27 26.25 10.69 20.58
C ALA A 27 26.04 9.18 20.50
N SER A 28 24.79 8.76 20.39
CA SER A 28 24.41 7.45 19.88
C SER A 28 25.21 7.25 18.60
N SER A 29 26.18 6.33 18.62
CA SER A 29 26.79 5.82 17.40
C SER A 29 25.64 5.23 16.59
N SER A 30 25.12 6.01 15.65
CA SER A 30 24.29 5.49 14.59
C SER A 30 25.20 4.51 13.87
N SER A 31 25.04 3.23 14.18
CA SER A 31 25.52 2.19 13.28
C SER A 31 24.83 2.51 11.97
N SER A 32 25.59 3.03 11.01
CA SER A 32 25.15 3.20 9.64
C SER A 32 24.81 1.81 9.15
N SER A 33 23.56 1.37 9.36
CA SER A 33 23.05 0.18 8.74
C SER A 33 23.09 0.50 7.25
N ASN A 34 24.10 -0.05 6.57
CA ASN A 34 24.26 0.07 5.13
C ASN A 34 23.12 -0.73 4.48
N LEU A 35 21.91 -0.16 4.53
CA LEU A 35 20.74 -0.72 3.90
C LEU A 35 20.78 -0.35 2.42
N HIS A 36 20.70 -1.36 1.58
CA HIS A 36 20.61 -1.20 0.15
C HIS A 36 19.14 -1.12 -0.27
N PRO A 37 18.75 -0.17 -1.14
CA PRO A 37 17.39 -0.12 -1.66
C PRO A 37 17.05 -1.42 -2.39
N LEU A 38 15.89 -2.00 -2.06
CA LEU A 38 15.37 -3.19 -2.71
C LEU A 38 14.05 -2.84 -3.42
N ILE A 39 13.94 -3.26 -4.69
CA ILE A 39 12.71 -3.17 -5.47
C ILE A 39 12.17 -4.59 -5.63
N ILE A 40 10.92 -4.79 -5.22
CA ILE A 40 10.24 -6.09 -5.32
C ILE A 40 9.30 -6.03 -6.51
N ILE A 41 9.50 -6.93 -7.48
CA ILE A 41 8.64 -7.09 -8.65
C ILE A 41 7.89 -8.42 -8.49
N PRO A 42 6.56 -8.41 -8.28
CA PRO A 42 5.80 -9.63 -8.13
C PRO A 42 5.65 -10.37 -9.47
N GLY A 43 5.43 -11.68 -9.39
CA GLY A 43 5.01 -12.49 -10.53
C GLY A 43 3.53 -12.28 -10.87
N ILE A 44 3.04 -13.08 -11.85
CA ILE A 44 1.64 -13.05 -12.29
C ILE A 44 0.70 -13.32 -11.12
N GLY A 45 -0.27 -12.43 -10.92
CA GLY A 45 -1.24 -12.53 -9.82
C GLY A 45 -0.66 -12.24 -8.43
N GLY A 46 0.62 -11.86 -8.32
CA GLY A 46 1.31 -11.60 -7.06
C GLY A 46 1.05 -10.21 -6.45
N ASN A 47 0.14 -9.43 -7.01
CA ASN A 47 -0.31 -8.15 -6.47
C ASN A 47 -1.82 -8.00 -6.58
N GLN A 48 -2.40 -7.16 -5.71
CA GLN A 48 -3.81 -6.81 -5.82
C GLN A 48 -4.11 -5.98 -7.08
N LEU A 49 -5.33 -6.12 -7.61
CA LEU A 49 -5.90 -5.27 -8.65
C LEU A 49 -7.26 -4.72 -8.21
N GLU A 50 -7.56 -3.50 -8.61
CA GLU A 50 -8.88 -2.89 -8.43
C GLU A 50 -9.52 -2.59 -9.77
N ALA A 51 -10.84 -2.66 -9.81
CA ALA A 51 -11.63 -2.24 -10.95
C ALA A 51 -12.69 -1.22 -10.58
N LYS A 52 -13.12 -0.44 -11.57
CA LYS A 52 -14.27 0.46 -11.50
C LYS A 52 -15.08 0.31 -12.79
N LEU A 53 -16.39 0.18 -12.65
CA LEU A 53 -17.31 0.01 -13.77
C LEU A 53 -17.98 1.35 -14.11
N THR A 54 -18.16 1.61 -15.40
CA THR A 54 -18.96 2.72 -15.94
C THR A 54 -20.25 2.21 -16.57
N ASN A 55 -21.09 3.13 -17.05
CA ASN A 55 -22.33 2.79 -17.74
C ASN A 55 -22.11 2.08 -19.09
N GLU A 56 -20.89 2.11 -19.64
CA GLU A 56 -20.55 1.42 -20.89
C GLU A 56 -20.36 -0.09 -20.69
N TYR A 57 -20.15 -0.52 -19.45
CA TYR A 57 -19.93 -1.93 -19.15
C TYR A 57 -21.21 -2.74 -19.36
N LYS A 58 -21.14 -3.74 -20.23
CA LYS A 58 -22.24 -4.68 -20.50
C LYS A 58 -21.95 -6.02 -19.82
N PRO A 59 -22.66 -6.35 -18.72
CA PRO A 59 -22.38 -7.55 -17.94
C PRO A 59 -22.78 -8.82 -18.70
N CYS A 60 -21.99 -9.90 -18.54
CA CYS A 60 -22.28 -11.17 -19.21
C CYS A 60 -23.58 -11.86 -18.74
N ASN A 61 -24.03 -11.55 -17.52
CA ASN A 61 -25.29 -12.03 -16.97
C ASN A 61 -25.83 -11.06 -15.90
N PHE A 62 -27.11 -11.20 -15.55
CA PHE A 62 -27.79 -10.36 -14.55
C PHE A 62 -27.13 -10.41 -13.17
N PHE A 63 -26.50 -11.53 -12.83
CA PHE A 63 -25.84 -11.71 -11.55
C PHE A 63 -24.61 -10.81 -11.41
N CYS A 64 -23.81 -10.70 -12.48
CA CYS A 64 -22.66 -9.81 -12.54
C CYS A 64 -23.05 -8.33 -12.47
N GLU A 65 -24.23 -7.94 -12.95
CA GLU A 65 -24.69 -6.56 -12.86
C GLU A 65 -25.10 -6.18 -11.44
N LYS A 66 -26.01 -6.98 -10.86
CA LYS A 66 -26.78 -6.58 -9.68
C LYS A 66 -26.14 -6.99 -8.37
N TRP A 67 -25.44 -8.12 -8.35
CA TRP A 67 -25.04 -8.79 -7.11
C TRP A 67 -23.53 -8.84 -6.89
N TYR A 68 -22.72 -8.42 -7.88
CA TYR A 68 -21.27 -8.52 -7.79
C TYR A 68 -20.57 -7.29 -8.39
N PRO A 69 -19.56 -6.68 -7.75
CA PRO A 69 -18.96 -7.04 -6.47
C PRO A 69 -19.87 -6.72 -5.28
N LEU A 70 -19.73 -7.48 -4.19
CA LEU A 70 -20.49 -7.27 -2.95
C LEU A 70 -20.06 -6.01 -2.19
N VAL A 71 -18.78 -5.64 -2.33
CA VAL A 71 -18.18 -4.51 -1.62
C VAL A 71 -17.51 -3.58 -2.63
N LYS A 72 -17.86 -2.29 -2.56
CA LYS A 72 -17.23 -1.21 -3.32
C LYS A 72 -16.79 -0.10 -2.37
N LYS A 73 -15.67 0.55 -2.70
CA LYS A 73 -15.25 1.80 -2.05
C LYS A 73 -16.19 2.94 -2.45
N LYS A 74 -16.16 4.04 -1.69
CA LYS A 74 -16.99 5.24 -1.93
C LYS A 74 -16.80 5.84 -3.33
N ASP A 75 -15.60 5.73 -3.89
CA ASP A 75 -15.24 6.22 -5.22
C ASP A 75 -15.58 5.24 -6.35
N GLY A 76 -16.24 4.13 -6.03
CA GLY A 76 -16.71 3.11 -6.97
C GLY A 76 -15.69 2.02 -7.30
N TRP A 77 -14.46 2.12 -6.79
CA TRP A 77 -13.44 1.08 -6.98
C TRP A 77 -13.72 -0.13 -6.08
N PHE A 78 -13.43 -1.32 -6.58
CA PHE A 78 -13.54 -2.55 -5.82
C PHE A 78 -12.36 -3.46 -6.13
N ARG A 79 -12.13 -4.45 -5.26
CA ARG A 79 -11.10 -5.44 -5.45
C ARG A 79 -11.50 -6.38 -6.60
N LEU A 80 -10.73 -6.35 -7.68
CA LEU A 80 -10.88 -7.30 -8.78
C LEU A 80 -10.05 -8.56 -8.51
N TRP A 81 -8.85 -8.40 -7.93
CA TRP A 81 -7.94 -9.50 -7.61
C TRP A 81 -7.17 -9.24 -6.31
N PHE A 82 -6.96 -10.20 -5.41
CA PHE A 82 -7.66 -11.48 -5.31
C PHE A 82 -8.84 -11.35 -4.32
N ASP A 83 -10.03 -11.79 -4.72
CA ASP A 83 -11.19 -11.91 -3.85
C ASP A 83 -11.63 -13.38 -3.85
N ILE A 84 -11.82 -14.00 -2.67
CA ILE A 84 -12.15 -15.43 -2.57
C ILE A 84 -13.45 -15.80 -3.29
N THR A 85 -14.37 -14.84 -3.44
CA THR A 85 -15.64 -15.05 -4.14
C THR A 85 -15.43 -15.45 -5.61
N VAL A 86 -14.32 -15.04 -6.24
CA VAL A 86 -14.04 -15.37 -7.65
C VAL A 86 -13.82 -16.86 -7.89
N LEU A 87 -13.60 -17.66 -6.83
CA LEU A 87 -13.46 -19.11 -6.91
C LEU A 87 -14.81 -19.85 -7.03
N PHE A 88 -15.94 -19.17 -6.81
CA PHE A 88 -17.26 -19.78 -6.95
C PHE A 88 -17.85 -19.45 -8.33
N GLY A 89 -18.33 -20.48 -9.03
CA GLY A 89 -18.67 -20.44 -10.47
C GLY A 89 -19.44 -19.22 -10.98
N PRO A 90 -20.54 -18.78 -10.34
CA PRO A 90 -21.28 -17.60 -10.78
C PRO A 90 -20.44 -16.31 -10.79
N PHE A 91 -19.55 -16.14 -9.80
CA PHE A 91 -18.67 -14.97 -9.70
C PHE A 91 -17.42 -15.12 -10.57
N THR A 92 -16.95 -16.35 -10.81
CA THR A 92 -15.83 -16.62 -11.73
C THR A 92 -16.13 -16.08 -13.12
N GLN A 93 -17.38 -16.22 -13.60
CA GLN A 93 -17.79 -15.66 -14.89
C GLN A 93 -17.72 -14.13 -14.90
N CYS A 94 -18.15 -13.48 -13.81
CA CYS A 94 -18.07 -12.02 -13.68
C CYS A 94 -16.63 -11.52 -13.63
N PHE A 95 -15.76 -12.24 -12.92
CA PHE A 95 -14.33 -11.94 -12.87
C PHE A 95 -13.69 -12.07 -14.25
N ALA A 96 -13.91 -13.20 -14.93
CA ALA A 96 -13.36 -13.45 -16.27
C ALA A 96 -13.84 -12.40 -17.29
N ASP A 97 -15.10 -12.00 -17.24
CA ASP A 97 -15.66 -10.98 -18.13
C ASP A 97 -15.03 -9.59 -17.93
N ARG A 98 -14.74 -9.21 -16.68
CA ARG A 98 -14.13 -7.92 -16.33
C ARG A 98 -12.61 -7.90 -16.51
N MET A 99 -11.95 -9.03 -16.32
CA MET A 99 -10.49 -9.17 -16.50
C MET A 99 -10.10 -9.40 -17.97
N LYS A 100 -11.08 -9.63 -18.85
CA LYS A 100 -10.86 -9.82 -20.28
C LYS A 100 -10.16 -8.61 -20.91
N LEU A 101 -9.18 -8.91 -21.73
CA LEU A 101 -8.52 -7.95 -22.61
C LEU A 101 -8.96 -8.18 -24.05
N HIS A 102 -9.14 -7.10 -24.77
CA HIS A 102 -9.45 -7.08 -26.19
C HIS A 102 -8.21 -6.61 -26.95
N TYR A 103 -7.78 -7.41 -27.92
CA TYR A 103 -6.68 -7.04 -28.81
C TYR A 103 -7.19 -6.13 -29.92
N ASP A 104 -6.53 -4.99 -30.13
CA ASP A 104 -6.76 -4.07 -31.23
C ASP A 104 -5.64 -4.21 -32.26
N ILE A 105 -5.96 -4.80 -33.42
CA ILE A 105 -5.00 -5.04 -34.50
C ILE A 105 -4.43 -3.75 -35.11
N HIS A 106 -5.16 -2.64 -35.05
CA HIS A 106 -4.69 -1.37 -35.62
C HIS A 106 -3.72 -0.66 -34.69
N ARG A 107 -3.82 -0.90 -33.38
CA ARG A 107 -2.90 -0.36 -32.36
C ARG A 107 -1.77 -1.32 -31.99
N ASP A 108 -1.92 -2.60 -32.35
CA ASP A 108 -1.08 -3.69 -31.88
C ASP A 108 -0.98 -3.71 -30.35
N ASP A 109 -2.11 -3.49 -29.68
CA ASP A 109 -2.17 -3.35 -28.23
C ASP A 109 -3.48 -3.92 -27.66
N TYR A 110 -3.51 -4.12 -26.35
CA TYR A 110 -4.66 -4.62 -25.62
C TYR A 110 -5.35 -3.49 -24.86
N TYR A 111 -6.67 -3.55 -24.81
CA TYR A 111 -7.47 -2.68 -23.96
C TYR A 111 -8.45 -3.49 -23.11
N ASN A 112 -8.84 -2.93 -21.96
CA ASN A 112 -9.81 -3.57 -21.08
C ASN A 112 -11.17 -3.71 -21.76
N THR A 113 -12.02 -4.61 -21.26
CA THR A 113 -13.45 -4.62 -21.57
C THR A 113 -14.05 -3.19 -21.48
N PRO A 114 -14.80 -2.72 -22.49
CA PRO A 114 -15.43 -1.41 -22.47
C PRO A 114 -16.18 -1.13 -21.16
N GLY A 115 -15.97 0.05 -20.59
CA GLY A 115 -16.51 0.44 -19.29
C GLY A 115 -15.86 -0.19 -18.06
N VAL A 116 -14.79 -0.99 -18.20
CA VAL A 116 -14.01 -1.54 -17.09
C VAL A 116 -12.65 -0.82 -16.99
N HIS A 117 -12.50 -0.01 -15.95
CA HIS A 117 -11.19 0.56 -15.60
C HIS A 117 -10.50 -0.34 -14.58
N ILE A 118 -9.23 -0.67 -14.80
CA ILE A 118 -8.41 -1.49 -13.89
C ILE A 118 -7.20 -0.67 -13.43
N ARG A 119 -6.81 -0.79 -12.16
CA ARG A 119 -5.60 -0.17 -11.62
C ARG A 119 -4.85 -1.07 -10.65
N VAL A 120 -3.55 -0.82 -10.51
CA VAL A 120 -2.72 -1.36 -9.44
C VAL A 120 -2.79 -0.40 -8.24
N PRO A 121 -3.37 -0.81 -7.09
CA PRO A 121 -3.38 0.02 -5.90
C PRO A 121 -2.01 0.04 -5.21
N GLN A 122 -1.70 1.13 -4.50
CA GLN A 122 -0.59 1.22 -3.55
C GLN A 122 0.81 0.97 -4.16
N PHE A 123 1.05 1.45 -5.39
CA PHE A 123 2.37 1.41 -6.00
C PHE A 123 3.42 2.09 -5.10
N GLY A 124 4.60 1.48 -4.96
CA GLY A 124 5.66 1.93 -4.05
C GLY A 124 5.53 1.43 -2.60
N SER A 125 4.46 0.70 -2.26
CA SER A 125 4.28 0.03 -0.98
C SER A 125 4.27 -1.49 -1.16
N THR A 126 4.64 -2.24 -0.12
CA THR A 126 4.56 -3.71 -0.09
C THR A 126 3.18 -4.23 0.32
N SER A 127 2.27 -3.35 0.76
CA SER A 127 0.96 -3.74 1.31
C SER A 127 0.08 -4.53 0.34
N SER A 128 0.14 -4.24 -0.97
CA SER A 128 -0.63 -4.95 -2.00
C SER A 128 0.00 -6.28 -2.42
N LEU A 129 1.24 -6.53 -2.03
CA LEU A 129 2.02 -7.74 -2.33
C LEU A 129 2.01 -8.72 -1.15
N LEU A 130 2.01 -8.18 0.07
CA LEU A 130 2.14 -8.97 1.30
C LEU A 130 0.97 -9.94 1.50
N TYR A 131 -0.25 -9.51 1.19
CA TYR A 131 -1.45 -10.34 1.25
C TYR A 131 -2.36 -10.03 0.06
N LEU A 132 -2.68 -11.03 -0.74
CA LEU A 132 -3.58 -10.86 -1.89
C LEU A 132 -5.05 -10.69 -1.47
N ASN A 133 -5.43 -11.28 -0.32
CA ASN A 133 -6.72 -11.06 0.33
C ASN A 133 -6.51 -10.77 1.82
N PRO A 134 -6.72 -9.52 2.29
CA PRO A 134 -6.59 -9.13 3.69
C PRO A 134 -7.51 -9.87 4.67
N LEU A 135 -8.56 -10.53 4.18
CA LEU A 135 -9.47 -11.33 5.01
C LEU A 135 -8.89 -12.72 5.34
N LEU A 136 -7.79 -13.11 4.69
CA LEU A 136 -7.12 -14.41 4.86
C LEU A 136 -5.70 -14.23 5.45
N LYS A 137 -5.52 -13.22 6.31
CA LYS A 137 -4.26 -12.98 7.02
C LYS A 137 -4.06 -13.95 8.17
#